data_AF-A0A0D2ELX7-F1
#
_entry.id   AF-A0A0D2ELX7-F1
#
_cell.length_a   1.000
_cell.length_b   1.000
_cell.length_c   1.000
_cell.angle_alpha   90.00
_cell.angle_beta   90.00
_cell.angle_gamma   90.00
#
_symmetry.space_group_name_H-M   'P 1'
#
loop_
_entity.id
_entity.type
_entity.pdbx_description
1 polymer ?
#
loop_
_entity_poly.entity_id
_entity_poly.type
_entity_poly.pdbx_seq_one_letter_code
_entity_poly.pdbx_strand_id
1 'polypeptide(L)'
;MVLKRARTELEEAEDHDDDDEAHRQGEPMRKSKMPKLIESEGDDSLSDESTTREIVLPDDEPRAIQAMLRYLYTLDVTQIYRQTDPLFSDVERDLDVFVVADKYGLDELRDYMNSKLVLFYETDQRPPRDPKGWSAKNQKGFGGVLRKLTELELDATEIRRAVARFIVRREKMVMKWDSVQSAMDDELWLRDEVAIAALEAKRELEQRVQYLELEVEELQENLEHAHAERDEMYGEVEVLQGLLSGGETAYVGWHPESDASDWPALD
;
A
#
# COMPACT_ATOMS: atom_id res chain seq x y z
N MET A 1 -19.44 -33.56 3.27
CA MET A 1 -18.48 -34.09 4.27
C MET A 1 -17.02 -33.90 3.80
N VAL A 2 -16.52 -32.66 3.64
CA VAL A 2 -15.11 -32.41 3.23
C VAL A 2 -14.50 -31.20 3.97
N LEU A 3 -15.03 -30.82 5.14
CA LEU A 3 -14.55 -29.64 5.89
C LEU A 3 -14.20 -29.96 7.35
N LYS A 4 -13.29 -30.91 7.58
CA LYS A 4 -12.75 -31.19 8.93
C LYS A 4 -11.24 -31.51 8.99
N ARG A 5 -10.44 -31.13 7.99
CA ARG A 5 -9.04 -31.61 7.89
C ARG A 5 -7.94 -30.55 7.82
N ALA A 6 -8.18 -29.34 8.32
CA ALA A 6 -7.20 -28.25 8.28
C ALA A 6 -6.94 -27.58 9.65
N ARG A 7 -7.03 -28.33 10.77
CA ARG A 7 -6.88 -27.77 12.12
C ARG A 7 -5.92 -28.56 13.04
N THR A 8 -4.91 -29.22 12.48
CA THR A 8 -3.98 -30.08 13.25
C THR A 8 -2.50 -29.93 12.84
N GLU A 9 -2.07 -28.77 12.36
CA GLU A 9 -0.64 -28.53 12.03
C GLU A 9 -0.10 -27.22 12.62
N LEU A 10 -0.63 -26.77 13.77
CA LEU A 10 -0.26 -25.48 14.39
C LEU A 10 0.16 -25.63 15.87
N GLU A 11 0.64 -26.80 16.27
CA GLU A 11 0.96 -27.12 17.68
C GLU A 11 2.34 -27.80 17.89
N GLU A 12 3.25 -27.75 16.92
CA GLU A 12 4.61 -28.29 17.06
C GLU A 12 5.68 -27.29 16.55
N ALA A 13 5.96 -26.24 17.32
CA ALA A 13 7.20 -25.44 17.18
C ALA A 13 7.50 -24.59 18.43
N GLU A 14 7.09 -25.03 19.62
CA GLU A 14 7.67 -24.54 20.88
C GLU A 14 8.71 -25.57 21.36
N ASP A 15 9.80 -25.07 21.95
CA ASP A 15 10.97 -25.78 22.49
C ASP A 15 12.22 -25.86 21.60
N HIS A 16 12.97 -24.75 21.56
CA HIS A 16 14.42 -24.81 21.50
C HIS A 16 15.09 -23.71 22.35
N ASP A 17 15.23 -24.04 23.64
CA ASP A 17 16.44 -23.96 24.46
C ASP A 17 17.49 -22.88 24.14
N ASP A 18 17.62 -21.98 25.11
CA ASP A 18 18.81 -21.79 25.97
C ASP A 18 20.20 -21.51 25.37
N ASP A 19 20.87 -20.63 26.12
CA ASP A 19 22.31 -20.40 26.22
C ASP A 19 23.01 -19.59 25.12
N ASP A 20 23.28 -18.31 25.44
CA ASP A 20 24.63 -17.76 25.29
C ASP A 20 24.82 -16.44 26.09
N GLU A 21 25.03 -16.61 27.40
CA GLU A 21 25.54 -15.59 28.32
C GLU A 21 27.06 -15.72 28.46
N ALA A 22 27.85 -15.09 27.58
CA ALA A 22 29.25 -14.75 27.88
C ALA A 22 29.89 -13.86 26.81
N HIS A 23 30.21 -12.61 27.17
CA HIS A 23 31.48 -11.90 26.92
C HIS A 23 31.30 -10.38 26.92
N ARG A 24 31.06 -9.81 28.11
CA ARG A 24 31.47 -8.42 28.39
C ARG A 24 33.00 -8.40 28.60
N GLN A 25 33.74 -7.99 27.58
CA GLN A 25 35.14 -7.57 27.75
C GLN A 25 35.34 -6.13 27.27
N GLY A 26 35.55 -5.26 28.27
CA GLY A 26 36.40 -4.07 28.24
C GLY A 26 36.44 -3.19 26.99
N GLU A 27 35.65 -2.11 26.99
CA GLU A 27 36.00 -0.93 26.20
C GLU A 27 36.94 -0.01 27.00
N PRO A 28 38.10 0.36 26.44
CA PRO A 28 39.04 1.27 27.08
C PRO A 28 38.51 2.71 27.08
N MET A 29 38.68 3.36 28.23
CA MET A 29 38.36 4.78 28.47
C MET A 29 38.91 5.66 27.35
N ARG A 30 38.00 6.26 26.55
CA ARG A 30 38.34 7.28 25.56
C ARG A 30 38.75 8.56 26.30
N LYS A 31 39.99 8.98 26.05
CA LYS A 31 40.58 10.23 26.52
C LYS A 31 39.68 11.41 26.13
N SER A 32 39.24 12.17 27.12
CA SER A 32 38.54 13.44 26.94
C SER A 32 39.44 14.43 26.20
N LYS A 33 39.22 14.60 24.91
CA LYS A 33 39.83 15.66 24.11
C LYS A 33 39.05 16.94 24.42
N MET A 34 39.73 17.90 25.04
CA MET A 34 39.15 19.21 25.34
C MET A 34 38.56 19.83 24.07
N PRO A 35 37.37 20.45 24.15
CA PRO A 35 36.82 21.24 23.05
C PRO A 35 37.75 22.42 22.80
N LYS A 36 38.38 22.45 21.61
CA LYS A 36 38.97 23.68 21.09
C LYS A 36 37.81 24.64 20.85
N LEU A 37 37.83 25.77 21.55
CA LEU A 37 37.06 26.96 21.20
C LEU A 37 37.39 27.27 19.74
N ILE A 38 36.46 26.95 18.85
CA ILE A 38 36.45 27.45 17.48
C ILE A 38 35.98 28.88 17.63
N GLU A 39 36.90 29.82 17.45
CA GLU A 39 36.57 31.21 17.20
C GLU A 39 35.69 31.22 15.96
N SER A 40 34.41 31.54 16.15
CA SER A 40 33.47 31.76 15.06
C SER A 40 33.92 33.02 14.31
N GLU A 41 34.73 32.82 13.28
CA GLU A 41 34.97 33.85 12.27
C GLU A 41 33.61 34.25 11.69
N GLY A 42 33.33 35.54 11.79
CA GLY A 42 32.07 36.14 11.38
C GLY A 42 31.77 35.84 9.92
N ASP A 43 30.51 35.48 9.73
CA ASP A 43 29.84 35.19 8.48
C ASP A 43 29.77 36.45 7.59
N ASP A 44 30.87 36.79 6.92
CA ASP A 44 30.94 37.85 5.89
C ASP A 44 30.62 37.30 4.47
N SER A 45 30.10 36.08 4.37
CA SER A 45 29.92 35.32 3.12
C SER A 45 28.92 35.94 2.13
N LEU A 46 27.97 36.76 2.61
CA LEU A 46 26.93 37.41 1.79
C LEU A 46 27.46 38.47 0.81
N SER A 47 28.67 39.01 1.03
CA SER A 47 29.24 40.10 0.21
C SER A 47 29.84 39.58 -1.11
N ASP A 48 30.44 38.40 -1.05
CA ASP A 48 31.34 37.91 -2.11
C ASP A 48 30.58 37.30 -3.29
N GLU A 49 29.41 36.69 -3.07
CA GLU A 49 28.58 36.08 -4.13
C GLU A 49 28.21 37.10 -5.22
N SER A 50 27.92 38.34 -4.81
CA SER A 50 27.58 39.43 -5.74
C SER A 50 28.74 39.80 -6.68
N THR A 51 29.98 39.56 -6.25
CA THR A 51 31.20 39.96 -6.96
C THR A 51 31.77 38.81 -7.79
N THR A 52 31.72 37.58 -7.28
CA THR A 52 32.25 36.38 -7.97
C THR A 52 31.34 35.90 -9.10
N ARG A 53 30.05 36.25 -9.09
CA ARG A 53 29.02 35.72 -10.00
C ARG A 53 28.91 34.19 -9.94
N GLU A 54 29.32 33.61 -8.82
CA GLU A 54 29.27 32.19 -8.55
C GLU A 54 28.42 31.98 -7.29
N ILE A 55 27.45 31.07 -7.39
CA ILE A 55 26.58 30.69 -6.28
C ILE A 55 26.92 29.25 -5.93
N VAL A 56 27.29 29.00 -4.67
CA VAL A 56 27.62 27.67 -4.17
C VAL A 56 26.42 27.10 -3.43
N LEU A 57 25.97 25.92 -3.82
CA LEU A 57 24.81 25.23 -3.25
C LEU A 57 25.28 23.91 -2.59
N PRO A 58 25.81 23.94 -1.35
CA PRO A 58 26.55 22.82 -0.78
C PRO A 58 25.66 21.65 -0.34
N ASP A 59 24.41 21.91 0.02
CA ASP A 59 23.51 20.91 0.62
C ASP A 59 22.54 20.29 -0.39
N ASP A 60 22.56 20.76 -1.64
CA ASP A 60 21.55 20.39 -2.63
C ASP A 60 22.06 19.31 -3.57
N GLU A 61 21.25 18.28 -3.76
CA GLU A 61 21.57 17.21 -4.71
C GLU A 61 21.69 17.80 -6.13
N PRO A 62 22.84 17.67 -6.83
CA PRO A 62 23.08 18.35 -8.10
C PRO A 62 22.01 18.06 -9.18
N ARG A 63 21.39 16.88 -9.09
CA ARG A 63 20.31 16.45 -9.99
C ARG A 63 18.98 17.14 -9.71
N ALA A 64 18.69 17.42 -8.44
CA ALA A 64 17.51 18.17 -8.04
C ALA A 64 17.65 19.63 -8.49
N ILE A 65 18.83 20.22 -8.28
CA ILE A 65 19.17 21.55 -8.82
C ILE A 65 19.04 21.58 -10.35
N GLN A 66 19.52 20.55 -11.06
CA GLN A 66 19.36 20.51 -12.51
C GLN A 66 17.88 20.46 -12.95
N ALA A 67 17.03 19.73 -12.23
CA ALA A 67 15.59 19.67 -12.52
C ALA A 67 14.92 21.03 -12.22
N MET A 68 15.26 21.65 -11.09
CA MET A 68 14.83 22.99 -10.72
C MET A 68 15.22 24.03 -11.78
N LEU A 69 16.48 24.07 -12.20
CA LEU A 69 16.95 25.00 -13.23
C LEU A 69 16.20 24.79 -14.55
N ARG A 70 15.98 23.54 -14.97
CA ARG A 70 15.19 23.26 -16.18
C ARG A 70 13.77 23.80 -16.05
N TYR A 71 13.12 23.57 -14.91
CA TYR A 71 11.81 24.14 -14.64
C TYR A 71 11.85 25.67 -14.74
N LEU A 72 12.81 26.36 -14.10
CA LEU A 72 12.93 27.82 -14.17
C LEU A 72 13.13 28.36 -15.61
N TYR A 73 13.88 27.65 -16.46
CA TYR A 73 14.11 28.06 -17.84
C TYR A 73 12.94 27.76 -18.80
N THR A 74 12.11 26.76 -18.49
CA THR A 74 11.04 26.29 -19.38
C THR A 74 9.64 26.66 -18.90
N LEU A 75 9.51 26.89 -17.58
CA LEU A 75 8.26 26.98 -16.83
C LEU A 75 7.33 25.78 -17.09
N ASP A 76 7.91 24.63 -17.44
CA ASP A 76 7.18 23.42 -17.79
C ASP A 76 7.62 22.25 -16.90
N VAL A 77 6.76 21.89 -15.94
CA VAL A 77 6.95 20.78 -15.01
C VAL A 77 7.10 19.43 -15.72
N THR A 78 6.60 19.29 -16.96
CA THR A 78 6.73 18.04 -17.72
C THR A 78 8.14 17.85 -18.30
N GLN A 79 8.93 18.93 -18.39
CA GLN A 79 10.26 18.93 -19.00
C GLN A 79 11.41 18.79 -17.98
N ILE A 80 11.11 18.67 -16.69
CA ILE A 80 12.13 18.48 -15.64
C ILE A 80 12.98 17.22 -15.91
N TYR A 81 12.38 16.19 -16.50
CA TYR A 81 13.04 14.94 -16.85
C TYR A 81 13.19 14.78 -18.38
N ARG A 82 14.42 14.48 -18.83
CA ARG A 82 14.63 14.04 -20.21
C ARG A 82 14.23 12.58 -20.32
N GLN A 83 13.39 12.23 -21.28
CA GLN A 83 13.02 10.83 -21.54
C GLN A 83 14.23 9.91 -21.77
N THR A 84 15.38 10.45 -22.17
CA THR A 84 16.63 9.71 -22.38
C THR A 84 17.49 9.56 -21.11
N ASP A 85 17.09 10.17 -20.00
CA ASP A 85 17.81 10.05 -18.73
C ASP A 85 17.71 8.60 -18.20
N PRO A 86 18.82 7.86 -18.03
CA PRO A 86 18.80 6.48 -17.54
C PRO A 86 18.19 6.33 -16.14
N LEU A 87 18.10 7.44 -15.38
CA LEU A 87 17.56 7.50 -14.02
C LEU A 87 16.19 8.19 -13.96
N PHE A 88 15.52 8.28 -15.11
CA PHE A 88 14.12 8.68 -15.21
C PHE A 88 13.27 7.70 -14.39
N SER A 89 12.67 8.16 -13.28
CA SER A 89 11.83 7.42 -12.30
C SER A 89 12.46 6.94 -10.98
N ASP A 90 13.56 7.54 -10.52
CA ASP A 90 14.00 7.33 -9.14
C ASP A 90 13.15 8.17 -8.17
N VAL A 91 12.44 7.50 -7.25
CA VAL A 91 11.54 8.14 -6.28
C VAL A 91 12.33 8.97 -5.27
N GLU A 92 13.55 8.55 -4.92
CA GLU A 92 14.44 9.34 -4.06
C GLU A 92 14.78 10.68 -4.70
N ARG A 93 14.99 10.71 -6.03
CA ARG A 93 15.26 11.93 -6.78
C ARG A 93 14.02 12.83 -6.86
N ASP A 94 12.84 12.25 -7.08
CA ASP A 94 11.59 13.02 -7.06
C ASP A 94 11.41 13.72 -5.70
N LEU A 95 11.80 13.06 -4.61
CA LEU A 95 11.81 13.65 -3.29
C LEU A 95 12.85 14.77 -3.17
N ASP A 96 14.07 14.59 -3.68
CA ASP A 96 15.10 15.65 -3.66
C ASP A 96 14.64 16.91 -4.42
N VAL A 97 13.94 16.73 -5.55
CA VAL A 97 13.35 17.86 -6.30
C VAL A 97 12.26 18.55 -5.48
N PHE A 98 11.45 17.79 -4.72
CA PHE A 98 10.44 18.34 -3.82
C PHE A 98 11.08 19.19 -2.71
N VAL A 99 12.16 18.71 -2.08
CA VAL A 99 12.91 19.47 -1.06
C VAL A 99 13.49 20.76 -1.64
N VAL A 100 14.17 20.66 -2.78
CA VAL A 100 14.76 21.82 -3.45
C VAL A 100 13.67 22.82 -3.86
N ALA A 101 12.55 22.36 -4.39
CA ALA A 101 11.44 23.25 -4.77
C ALA A 101 10.92 24.04 -3.57
N ASP A 102 10.75 23.40 -2.41
CA ASP A 102 10.32 24.08 -1.18
C ASP A 102 11.39 25.06 -0.67
N LYS A 103 12.66 24.63 -0.59
CA LYS A 103 13.80 25.45 -0.14
C LYS A 103 13.93 26.76 -0.93
N TYR A 104 13.68 26.74 -2.23
CA TYR A 104 13.78 27.91 -3.11
C TYR A 104 12.44 28.62 -3.38
N GLY A 105 11.36 28.23 -2.68
CA GLY A 105 10.05 28.90 -2.80
C GLY A 105 9.36 28.72 -4.16
N LEU A 106 9.56 27.56 -4.79
CA LEU A 106 8.97 27.20 -6.08
C LEU A 106 7.67 26.40 -5.87
N ASP A 107 6.63 27.07 -5.40
CA ASP A 107 5.36 26.45 -4.98
C ASP A 107 4.74 25.54 -6.06
N GLU A 108 4.66 26.00 -7.31
CA GLU A 108 4.08 25.20 -8.41
C GLU A 108 4.85 23.89 -8.65
N LEU A 109 6.19 23.94 -8.58
CA LEU A 109 7.02 22.75 -8.74
C LEU A 109 6.88 21.83 -7.52
N ARG A 110 6.84 22.40 -6.31
CA ARG A 110 6.63 21.65 -5.08
C ARG A 110 5.29 20.90 -5.13
N ASP A 111 4.21 21.60 -5.44
CA ASP A 111 2.85 21.05 -5.47
C ASP A 111 2.71 19.97 -6.57
N TYR A 112 3.35 20.18 -7.72
CA TYR A 112 3.46 19.17 -8.77
C TYR A 112 4.20 17.92 -8.29
N MET A 113 5.35 18.07 -7.63
CA MET A 113 6.14 16.95 -7.14
C MET A 113 5.41 16.19 -6.02
N ASN A 114 4.73 16.90 -5.11
CA ASN A 114 3.87 16.30 -4.10
C ASN A 114 2.77 15.45 -4.75
N SER A 115 1.99 16.04 -5.67
CA SER A 115 0.92 15.34 -6.39
C SER A 115 1.43 14.12 -7.14
N LYS A 116 2.60 14.23 -7.78
CA LYS A 116 3.23 13.13 -8.51
C LYS A 116 3.67 11.99 -7.59
N LEU A 117 4.27 12.30 -6.45
CA LEU A 117 4.70 11.32 -5.45
C LEU A 117 3.50 10.62 -4.79
N VAL A 118 2.48 11.38 -4.42
CA VAL A 118 1.21 10.84 -3.90
C VAL A 118 0.60 9.88 -4.93
N LEU A 119 0.44 10.33 -6.18
CA LEU A 119 -0.12 9.51 -7.26
C LEU A 119 0.70 8.23 -7.48
N PHE A 120 2.04 8.33 -7.43
CA PHE A 120 2.92 7.18 -7.59
C PHE A 120 2.65 6.12 -6.51
N TYR A 121 2.55 6.53 -5.24
CA TYR A 121 2.28 5.61 -4.15
C TYR A 121 0.83 5.10 -4.17
N GLU A 122 -0.15 5.94 -4.53
CA GLU A 122 -1.56 5.58 -4.56
C GLU A 122 -1.95 4.66 -5.71
N THR A 123 -1.52 4.97 -6.94
CA THR A 123 -1.97 4.21 -8.11
C THR A 123 -1.16 2.95 -8.34
N ASP A 124 -0.01 2.82 -7.68
CA ASP A 124 0.92 1.71 -7.88
C ASP A 124 1.38 1.60 -9.37
N GLN A 125 1.10 2.64 -10.16
CA GLN A 125 1.49 2.76 -11.56
C GLN A 125 2.89 3.35 -11.62
N ARG A 126 3.84 2.53 -12.04
CA ARG A 126 5.10 3.07 -12.57
C ARG A 126 4.83 3.78 -13.90
N PRO A 127 5.66 4.79 -14.26
CA PRO A 127 5.87 5.11 -15.66
C PRO A 127 6.20 3.83 -16.44
N PRO A 128 5.82 3.71 -17.73
CA PRO A 128 5.70 2.43 -18.46
C PRO A 128 6.98 1.58 -18.65
N ARG A 129 8.12 1.97 -18.08
CA ARG A 129 9.44 1.45 -18.44
C ARG A 129 9.89 0.20 -17.69
N ASP A 130 9.26 -0.17 -16.58
CA ASP A 130 9.68 -1.37 -15.83
C ASP A 130 8.48 -2.29 -15.55
N PRO A 131 8.18 -3.24 -16.46
CA PRO A 131 7.03 -4.14 -16.35
C PRO A 131 7.16 -5.16 -15.20
N LYS A 132 8.32 -5.21 -14.53
CA LYS A 132 8.61 -6.19 -13.46
C LYS A 132 8.12 -5.79 -12.07
N GLY A 133 7.37 -4.69 -11.94
CA GLY A 133 6.82 -4.25 -10.66
C GLY A 133 7.93 -3.91 -9.63
N TRP A 134 7.58 -3.98 -8.35
CA TRP A 134 8.48 -3.72 -7.22
C TRP A 134 9.60 -4.78 -7.10
N SER A 135 10.61 -4.68 -7.96
CA SER A 135 11.80 -5.54 -7.91
C SER A 135 12.61 -5.32 -6.62
N ALA A 136 13.41 -6.33 -6.23
CA ALA A 136 14.31 -6.25 -5.06
C ALA A 136 15.30 -5.08 -5.11
N LYS A 137 15.63 -4.56 -6.31
CA LYS A 137 16.47 -3.35 -6.46
C LYS A 137 15.71 -2.09 -6.04
N ASN A 138 14.44 -2.01 -6.37
CA ASN A 138 13.58 -0.85 -6.06
C ASN A 138 13.24 -0.78 -4.57
N GLN A 139 13.12 -1.94 -3.91
CA GLN A 139 12.91 -2.01 -2.46
C GLN A 139 14.09 -1.44 -1.65
N LYS A 140 15.31 -1.48 -2.18
CA LYS A 140 16.47 -0.88 -1.50
C LYS A 140 16.37 0.65 -1.42
N GLY A 141 15.84 1.29 -2.47
CA GLY A 141 15.61 2.74 -2.48
C GLY A 141 14.46 3.17 -1.58
N PHE A 142 13.49 2.28 -1.32
CA PHE A 142 12.36 2.63 -0.45
C PHE A 142 12.78 2.95 0.99
N GLY A 143 13.74 2.21 1.55
CA GLY A 143 14.32 2.55 2.86
C GLY A 143 15.00 3.93 2.87
N GLY A 144 15.63 4.32 1.76
CA GLY A 144 16.19 5.66 1.59
C GLY A 144 15.12 6.73 1.55
N VAL A 145 13.99 6.48 0.88
CA VAL A 145 12.83 7.38 0.88
C VAL A 145 12.23 7.56 2.28
N LEU A 146 12.04 6.47 3.04
CA LEU A 146 11.51 6.55 4.41
C LEU A 146 12.42 7.37 5.32
N ARG A 147 13.74 7.15 5.23
CA ARG A 147 14.72 7.94 5.97
C ARG A 147 14.68 9.42 5.58
N LYS A 148 14.69 9.72 4.28
CA LYS A 148 14.59 11.11 3.82
C LYS A 148 13.32 11.75 4.32
N LEU A 149 12.14 11.14 4.14
CA LEU A 149 10.84 11.68 4.61
C LEU A 149 10.80 11.98 6.10
N THR A 150 11.61 11.27 6.88
CA THR A 150 11.76 11.49 8.32
C THR A 150 12.63 12.70 8.62
N GLU A 151 13.73 12.84 7.89
CA GLU A 151 14.66 13.98 8.00
C GLU A 151 14.06 15.29 7.45
N LEU A 152 12.94 15.23 6.73
CA LEU A 152 12.24 16.41 6.20
C LEU A 152 11.55 17.22 7.29
N GLU A 153 12.00 18.47 7.43
CA GLU A 153 11.36 19.49 8.28
C GLU A 153 10.08 20.10 7.63
N LEU A 154 9.89 19.87 6.34
CA LEU A 154 8.78 20.40 5.54
C LEU A 154 7.51 19.54 5.64
N ASP A 155 6.35 20.14 5.31
CA ASP A 155 5.06 19.44 5.34
C ASP A 155 4.97 18.43 4.20
N ALA A 156 5.30 17.17 4.53
CA ALA A 156 5.18 16.03 3.64
C ALA A 156 4.01 15.11 4.03
N THR A 157 2.99 15.60 4.74
CA THR A 157 1.91 14.78 5.32
C THR A 157 1.17 13.95 4.28
N GLU A 158 0.88 14.50 3.10
CA GLU A 158 0.22 13.76 2.02
C GLU A 158 1.08 12.62 1.48
N ILE A 159 2.38 12.88 1.26
CA ILE A 159 3.34 11.86 0.82
C ILE A 159 3.46 10.77 1.89
N ARG A 160 3.59 11.16 3.16
CA ARG A 160 3.66 10.23 4.31
C ARG A 160 2.44 9.31 4.37
N ARG A 161 1.24 9.87 4.24
CA ARG A 161 -0.03 9.09 4.17
C ARG A 161 -0.08 8.17 2.96
N ALA A 162 0.32 8.65 1.79
CA ALA A 162 0.35 7.84 0.58
C ALA A 162 1.32 6.66 0.71
N VAL A 163 2.48 6.89 1.31
CA VAL A 163 3.48 5.85 1.65
C VAL A 163 2.92 4.85 2.67
N ALA A 164 2.25 5.30 3.72
CA ALA A 164 1.63 4.42 4.71
C ALA A 164 0.55 3.52 4.07
N ARG A 165 -0.35 4.10 3.27
CA ARG A 165 -1.34 3.34 2.47
C ARG A 165 -0.68 2.38 1.50
N PHE A 166 0.45 2.76 0.92
CA PHE A 166 1.23 1.89 0.05
C PHE A 166 1.79 0.67 0.81
N ILE A 167 2.36 0.87 2.01
CA ILE A 167 2.88 -0.21 2.87
C ILE A 167 1.76 -1.21 3.19
N VAL A 168 0.60 -0.72 3.66
CA VAL A 168 -0.55 -1.56 4.02
C VAL A 168 -1.03 -2.39 2.82
N ARG A 169 -1.19 -1.77 1.64
CA ARG A 169 -1.67 -2.50 0.44
C ARG A 169 -0.68 -3.54 -0.06
N ARG A 170 0.63 -3.31 0.13
CA ARG A 170 1.69 -4.19 -0.36
C ARG A 170 2.26 -5.10 0.72
N GLU A 171 1.55 -5.32 1.83
CA GLU A 171 2.08 -6.03 2.99
C GLU A 171 2.73 -7.38 2.61
N LYS A 172 2.06 -8.13 1.72
CA LYS A 172 2.50 -9.45 1.22
C LYS A 172 3.60 -9.41 0.14
N MET A 173 3.95 -8.24 -0.37
CA MET A 173 4.87 -8.05 -1.50
C MET A 173 6.14 -7.28 -1.15
N VAL A 174 6.18 -6.61 0.00
CA VAL A 174 7.39 -5.99 0.53
C VAL A 174 8.31 -7.12 1.02
N MET A 175 9.32 -7.48 0.21
CA MET A 175 10.25 -8.58 0.55
C MET A 175 11.34 -8.17 1.55
N LYS A 176 11.46 -6.88 1.87
CA LYS A 176 12.45 -6.34 2.82
C LYS A 176 11.76 -5.55 3.93
N TRP A 177 10.97 -6.26 4.71
CA TRP A 177 10.30 -5.70 5.88
C TRP A 177 11.28 -5.10 6.88
N ASP A 178 12.50 -5.61 7.01
CA ASP A 178 13.51 -5.10 7.95
C ASP A 178 13.78 -3.59 7.81
N SER A 179 13.79 -3.05 6.58
CA SER A 179 14.02 -1.61 6.37
C SER A 179 12.80 -0.77 6.72
N VAL A 180 11.60 -1.30 6.51
CA VAL A 180 10.34 -0.66 6.90
C VAL A 180 10.17 -0.73 8.41
N GLN A 181 10.48 -1.87 9.00
CA GLN A 181 10.42 -2.12 10.43
C GLN A 181 11.43 -1.27 11.18
N SER A 182 12.68 -1.19 10.72
CA SER A 182 13.66 -0.24 11.28
C SER A 182 13.13 1.18 11.23
N ALA A 183 12.54 1.62 10.10
CA ALA A 183 11.94 2.94 10.01
C ALA A 183 10.74 3.13 10.94
N MET A 184 9.94 2.09 11.19
CA MET A 184 8.80 2.14 12.14
C MET A 184 9.25 2.13 13.60
N ASP A 185 10.35 1.46 13.91
CA ASP A 185 10.92 1.35 15.25
C ASP A 185 11.69 2.63 15.63
N ASP A 186 12.40 3.20 14.66
CA ASP A 186 13.14 4.46 14.82
C ASP A 186 12.18 5.66 14.87
N GLU A 187 11.03 5.61 14.16
CA GLU A 187 10.18 6.79 13.93
C GLU A 187 8.70 6.60 14.28
N LEU A 188 8.23 7.45 15.19
CA LEU A 188 6.84 7.42 15.70
C LEU A 188 5.79 7.74 14.62
N TRP A 189 6.10 8.63 13.68
CA TRP A 189 5.12 9.10 12.69
C TRP A 189 4.68 7.98 11.73
N LEU A 190 5.62 7.13 11.30
CA LEU A 190 5.31 6.09 10.32
C LEU A 190 4.39 5.03 10.91
N ARG A 191 4.60 4.70 12.19
CA ARG A 191 3.75 3.76 12.91
C ARG A 191 2.31 4.25 13.02
N ASP A 192 2.12 5.52 13.36
CA ASP A 192 0.79 6.12 13.50
C ASP A 192 0.07 6.17 12.14
N GLU A 193 0.75 6.63 11.09
CA GLU A 193 0.18 6.72 9.74
C GLU A 193 -0.13 5.33 9.16
N VAL A 194 0.73 4.33 9.38
CA VAL A 194 0.48 2.94 8.97
C VAL A 194 -0.70 2.36 9.74
N ALA A 195 -0.84 2.64 11.03
CA ALA A 195 -1.99 2.19 11.82
C ALA A 195 -3.30 2.80 11.33
N ILE A 196 -3.31 4.12 11.04
CA ILE A 196 -4.47 4.81 10.45
C ILE A 196 -4.82 4.19 9.10
N ALA A 197 -3.85 4.04 8.21
CA ALA A 197 -4.05 3.44 6.89
C ALA A 197 -4.57 1.99 6.98
N ALA A 198 -4.09 1.21 7.95
CA ALA A 198 -4.55 -0.16 8.18
C ALA A 198 -6.01 -0.21 8.66
N LEU A 199 -6.40 0.71 9.54
CA LEU A 199 -7.79 0.85 10.00
C LEU A 199 -8.73 1.27 8.86
N GLU A 200 -8.29 2.19 8.00
CA GLU A 200 -9.05 2.59 6.80
C GLU A 200 -9.23 1.41 5.84
N ALA A 201 -8.14 0.70 5.51
CA ALA A 201 -8.19 -0.46 4.64
C ALA A 201 -9.07 -1.58 5.21
N LYS A 202 -9.03 -1.81 6.53
CA LYS A 202 -9.92 -2.75 7.20
C LYS A 202 -11.38 -2.35 7.05
N ARG A 203 -11.73 -1.08 7.28
CA ARG A 203 -13.12 -0.59 7.13
C ARG A 203 -13.62 -0.73 5.70
N GLU A 204 -12.79 -0.43 4.71
CA GLU A 204 -13.13 -0.61 3.29
C GLU A 204 -13.41 -2.09 2.97
N LEU A 205 -12.56 -3.00 3.48
CA LEU A 205 -12.78 -4.43 3.33
C LEU A 205 -14.06 -4.90 4.02
N GLU A 206 -14.35 -4.42 5.23
CA GLU A 206 -15.61 -4.72 5.94
C GLU A 206 -16.83 -4.27 5.14
N GLN A 207 -16.81 -3.04 4.59
CA GLN A 207 -17.88 -2.54 3.73
C GLN A 207 -18.03 -3.38 2.45
N ARG A 208 -16.91 -3.81 1.86
CA ARG A 208 -16.94 -4.66 0.66
C ARG A 208 -17.50 -6.04 0.96
N VAL A 209 -17.16 -6.62 2.11
CA VAL A 209 -17.72 -7.91 2.57
C VAL A 209 -19.23 -7.79 2.77
N GLN A 210 -19.70 -6.75 3.47
CA GLN A 210 -21.14 -6.51 3.67
C GLN A 210 -21.88 -6.36 2.34
N TYR A 211 -21.32 -5.64 1.37
CA TYR A 211 -21.90 -5.53 0.04
C TYR A 211 -21.99 -6.89 -0.66
N LEU A 212 -20.93 -7.70 -0.60
CA LEU A 212 -20.89 -9.02 -1.23
C LEU A 212 -21.84 -10.01 -0.53
N GLU A 213 -22.04 -9.90 0.78
CA GLU A 213 -23.01 -10.70 1.52
C GLU A 213 -24.44 -10.44 1.02
N LEU A 214 -24.81 -9.17 0.84
CA LEU A 214 -26.10 -8.79 0.25
C LEU A 214 -26.26 -9.28 -1.20
N GLU A 215 -25.21 -9.16 -2.02
CA GLU A 215 -25.22 -9.64 -3.40
C GLU A 215 -25.39 -11.17 -3.46
N VAL A 216 -24.78 -11.91 -2.53
CA VAL A 216 -24.94 -13.35 -2.43
C VAL A 216 -26.36 -13.74 -2.00
N GLU A 217 -26.96 -13.01 -1.05
CA GLU A 217 -28.35 -13.23 -0.63
C GLU A 217 -29.32 -13.00 -1.80
N GLU A 218 -29.17 -11.90 -2.56
CA GLU A 218 -29.99 -11.63 -3.74
C GLU A 218 -29.84 -12.71 -4.82
N LEU A 219 -28.61 -13.18 -5.06
CA LEU A 219 -28.37 -14.27 -6.00
C LEU A 219 -28.95 -15.61 -5.53
N GLN A 220 -28.99 -15.86 -4.21
CA GLN A 220 -29.63 -17.05 -3.65
C GLN A 220 -31.15 -17.01 -3.83
N GLU A 221 -31.80 -15.87 -3.55
CA GLU A 221 -33.24 -15.69 -3.77
C GLU A 221 -33.60 -15.86 -5.25
N ASN A 222 -32.83 -15.27 -6.15
CA ASN A 222 -33.02 -15.43 -7.59
C ASN A 222 -32.86 -16.89 -8.05
N LEU A 223 -31.93 -17.64 -7.46
CA LEU A 223 -31.72 -19.05 -7.76
C LEU A 223 -32.89 -19.91 -7.26
N GLU A 224 -33.41 -19.62 -6.06
CA GLU A 224 -34.60 -20.29 -5.51
C GLU A 224 -35.83 -20.02 -6.40
N HIS A 225 -36.02 -18.77 -6.84
CA HIS A 225 -37.09 -18.41 -7.76
C HIS A 225 -36.99 -19.17 -9.09
N ALA A 226 -35.80 -19.21 -9.70
CA ALA A 226 -35.57 -19.94 -10.95
C ALA A 226 -35.79 -21.46 -10.78
N HIS A 227 -35.47 -22.03 -9.62
CA HIS A 227 -35.79 -23.42 -9.31
C HIS A 227 -37.30 -23.66 -9.21
N ALA A 228 -38.04 -22.77 -8.55
CA ALA A 228 -39.49 -22.85 -8.46
C ALA A 228 -40.16 -22.78 -9.84
N GLU A 229 -39.76 -21.82 -10.68
CA GLU A 229 -40.26 -21.72 -12.07
C GLU A 229 -39.95 -22.97 -12.90
N ARG A 230 -38.74 -23.52 -12.75
CA ARG A 230 -38.34 -24.75 -13.42
C ARG A 230 -39.21 -25.93 -12.99
N ASP A 231 -39.47 -26.06 -11.70
CA ASP A 231 -40.28 -27.16 -11.16
C ASP A 231 -41.75 -27.03 -11.59
N GLU A 232 -42.29 -25.81 -11.69
CA GLU A 232 -43.61 -25.52 -12.29
C GLU A 232 -43.65 -25.96 -13.77
N MET A 233 -42.66 -25.55 -14.58
CA MET A 233 -42.56 -25.97 -15.98
C MET A 233 -42.45 -27.50 -16.13
N TYR A 234 -41.70 -28.19 -15.27
CA TYR A 234 -41.62 -29.65 -15.30
C TYR A 234 -42.97 -30.30 -15.00
N GLY A 235 -43.73 -29.77 -14.03
CA GLY A 235 -45.09 -30.22 -13.74
C GLY A 235 -46.03 -30.04 -14.94
N GLU A 236 -45.96 -28.89 -15.63
CA GLU A 236 -46.75 -28.66 -16.84
C GLU A 236 -46.39 -29.64 -17.98
N VAL A 237 -45.09 -29.89 -18.20
CA VAL A 237 -44.62 -30.84 -19.21
C VAL A 237 -45.11 -32.26 -18.90
N GLU A 238 -45.09 -32.68 -17.64
CA GLU A 238 -45.58 -33.99 -17.21
C GLU A 238 -47.09 -34.14 -17.48
N VAL A 239 -47.89 -33.13 -17.15
CA VAL A 239 -49.33 -33.10 -17.43
C VAL A 239 -49.59 -33.21 -18.94
N LEU A 240 -48.88 -32.43 -19.76
CA LEU A 240 -49.01 -32.47 -21.21
C LEU A 240 -48.61 -33.83 -21.80
N GLN A 241 -47.55 -34.44 -21.28
CA GLN A 241 -47.12 -35.79 -21.69
C GLN A 241 -48.17 -36.85 -21.33
N GLY A 242 -48.77 -36.75 -20.13
CA GLY A 242 -49.88 -37.59 -19.71
C GLY A 242 -51.07 -37.51 -20.67
N LEU A 243 -51.49 -36.29 -21.02
CA LEU A 243 -52.57 -36.04 -21.99
C LEU A 243 -52.27 -36.64 -23.39
N LEU A 244 -51.06 -36.46 -23.90
CA LEU A 244 -50.65 -36.97 -25.22
C LEU A 244 -50.55 -38.51 -25.27
N SER A 245 -50.21 -39.14 -24.15
CA SER A 245 -50.06 -40.60 -24.08
C SER A 245 -51.39 -41.38 -24.06
N GLY A 246 -52.54 -40.69 -23.97
CA GLY A 246 -53.86 -41.31 -23.99
C GLY A 246 -54.30 -41.94 -22.65
N GLY A 247 -53.65 -41.57 -21.54
CA GLY A 247 -54.08 -41.99 -20.21
C GLY A 247 -55.33 -41.23 -19.75
N GLU A 248 -56.47 -41.93 -19.59
CA GLU A 248 -57.76 -41.38 -19.08
C GLU A 248 -57.71 -40.85 -17.63
N THR A 249 -56.54 -40.79 -16.99
CA THR A 249 -56.35 -40.39 -15.58
C THR A 249 -55.25 -39.34 -15.42
N ALA A 250 -55.21 -38.34 -16.31
CA ALA A 250 -54.23 -37.25 -16.24
C ALA A 250 -54.58 -36.13 -15.23
N TYR A 251 -55.59 -36.32 -14.37
CA TYR A 251 -55.77 -35.48 -13.18
C TYR A 251 -55.12 -36.19 -11.99
N VAL A 252 -53.81 -35.97 -11.80
CA VAL A 252 -53.22 -36.15 -10.47
C VAL A 252 -53.89 -35.11 -9.58
N GLY A 253 -54.85 -35.53 -8.77
CA GLY A 253 -55.46 -34.69 -7.76
C GLY A 253 -54.35 -34.21 -6.84
N TRP A 254 -53.95 -32.94 -7.00
CA TRP A 254 -53.05 -32.27 -6.08
C TRP A 254 -53.76 -32.29 -4.72
N HIS A 255 -53.33 -33.18 -3.83
CA HIS A 255 -53.84 -33.30 -2.46
C HIS A 255 -52.92 -32.45 -1.57
N PRO A 256 -53.31 -31.22 -1.19
CA PRO A 256 -52.45 -30.32 -0.40
C PRO A 256 -52.25 -30.75 1.07
N GLU A 257 -52.58 -31.99 1.44
CA GLU A 257 -52.64 -32.45 2.85
C GLU A 257 -51.58 -33.50 3.25
N SER A 258 -50.67 -33.93 2.36
CA SER A 258 -49.76 -35.04 2.70
C SER A 258 -48.39 -34.67 3.29
N ASP A 259 -48.04 -33.39 3.44
CA ASP A 259 -46.70 -32.97 3.91
C ASP A 259 -46.60 -32.62 5.41
N ALA A 260 -47.65 -32.88 6.21
CA ALA A 260 -47.68 -32.47 7.61
C ALA A 260 -47.22 -33.55 8.63
N SER A 261 -46.80 -34.75 8.22
CA SER A 261 -46.59 -35.85 9.18
C SER A 261 -45.41 -36.76 8.87
N ASP A 262 -44.18 -36.26 9.07
CA ASP A 262 -43.07 -37.08 9.60
C ASP A 262 -41.87 -36.20 9.96
N TRP A 263 -41.99 -35.44 11.05
CA TRP A 263 -40.80 -34.93 11.75
C TRP A 263 -40.52 -35.87 12.93
N PRO A 264 -39.37 -36.57 12.96
CA PRO A 264 -39.01 -37.41 14.08
C PRO A 264 -38.80 -36.56 15.33
N ALA A 265 -39.48 -36.93 16.42
CA ALA A 265 -39.25 -36.35 17.73
C ALA A 265 -37.77 -36.56 18.13
N LEU A 266 -37.07 -35.46 18.40
CA LEU A 266 -35.74 -35.48 19.00
C LEU A 266 -35.92 -35.67 20.51
N ASP A 267 -35.60 -36.88 20.99
CA ASP A 267 -35.23 -37.16 22.39
C ASP A 267 -33.74 -36.86 22.63
#